data_AF-A0A0A7RFV0-F1
#
_entry.id   AF-A0A0A7RFV0-F1
#
_cell.length_a   1.000
_cell.length_b   1.000
_cell.length_c   1.000
_cell.angle_alpha   90.00
_cell.angle_beta   90.00
_cell.angle_gamma   90.00
#
_symmetry.space_group_name_H-M   'P 1'
#
loop_
_entity.id
_entity.type
_entity.pdbx_description
1 polymer ?
#
loop_
_entity_poly.entity_id
_entity_poly.type
_entity_poly.pdbx_seq_one_letter_code
_entity_poly.pdbx_strand_id
1 'polypeptide(L)'
;MEKRPHLYQQPLYVIHHQDTEALNSLLDSASEMLEQIKKANRMLRKHQAEIINSFKTSFSNGPVEGTNNKIKVIKRTAYEFRNFENFRLRILISLKNSYISLNYHYYIKKTIHSEEQIA
;
A
#
# COMPACT_ATOMS: atom_id res chain seq x y z
N MET A 1 25.11 -18.46 -16.00
CA MET A 1 24.54 -17.10 -16.15
C MET A 1 23.07 -17.23 -16.52
N GLU A 2 22.13 -17.45 -15.58
CA GLU A 2 20.68 -17.29 -15.86
C GLU A 2 19.78 -17.32 -14.60
N LYS A 3 20.27 -16.98 -13.40
CA LYS A 3 19.44 -17.04 -12.18
C LYS A 3 18.53 -15.81 -11.97
N ARG A 4 18.68 -14.74 -12.76
CA ARG A 4 17.97 -13.47 -12.54
C ARG A 4 16.45 -13.52 -12.79
N PRO A 5 15.93 -14.16 -13.85
CA PRO A 5 14.48 -14.22 -14.09
C PRO A 5 13.76 -14.96 -12.97
N HIS A 6 14.33 -16.10 -12.54
CA HIS A 6 13.74 -16.99 -11.54
C HIS A 6 13.57 -16.32 -10.17
N LEU A 7 14.49 -15.42 -9.78
CA LEU A 7 14.45 -14.73 -8.50
C LEU A 7 13.25 -13.78 -8.34
N TYR A 8 12.79 -13.15 -9.42
CA TYR A 8 11.59 -12.30 -9.40
C TYR A 8 10.32 -13.08 -9.70
N GLN A 9 10.41 -14.12 -10.51
CA GLN A 9 9.25 -14.90 -10.94
C GLN A 9 8.72 -15.82 -9.85
N GLN A 10 9.57 -16.36 -8.97
CA GLN A 10 9.13 -17.27 -7.90
C GLN A 10 8.14 -16.62 -6.92
N PRO A 11 8.42 -15.44 -6.32
CA PRO A 11 7.44 -14.77 -5.47
C PRO A 11 6.13 -14.44 -6.19
N LEU A 12 6.20 -13.98 -7.45
CA LEU A 12 5.03 -13.65 -8.25
C LEU A 12 4.17 -14.88 -8.55
N TYR A 13 4.81 -16.00 -8.90
CA TYR A 13 4.14 -17.27 -9.16
C TYR A 13 3.37 -17.75 -7.93
N VAL A 14 4.02 -17.77 -6.77
CA VAL A 14 3.42 -18.21 -5.50
C VAL A 14 2.22 -17.33 -5.10
N ILE A 15 2.36 -16.00 -5.23
CA ILE A 15 1.27 -15.06 -4.94
C ILE A 15 0.10 -15.25 -5.90
N HIS A 16 0.38 -15.46 -7.19
CA HIS A 16 -0.66 -15.67 -8.21
C HIS A 16 -1.45 -16.96 -7.98
N HIS A 17 -0.77 -18.01 -7.52
CA HIS A 17 -1.38 -19.31 -7.25
C HIS A 17 -1.93 -19.43 -5.83
N GLN A 18 -1.79 -18.37 -5.02
CA GLN A 18 -2.31 -18.30 -3.65
C GLN A 18 -1.82 -19.45 -2.74
N ASP A 19 -0.64 -19.99 -3.05
CA ASP A 19 -0.08 -21.15 -2.35
C ASP A 19 0.66 -20.69 -1.08
N THR A 20 0.02 -20.91 0.06
CA THR A 20 0.56 -20.50 1.36
C THR A 20 1.79 -21.31 1.78
N GLU A 21 1.86 -22.59 1.41
CA GLU A 21 2.99 -23.46 1.79
C GLU A 21 4.22 -23.12 0.96
N ALA A 22 4.03 -22.90 -0.35
CA ALA A 22 5.09 -22.42 -1.23
C ALA A 22 5.58 -21.01 -0.82
N LEU A 23 4.71 -20.16 -0.27
CA LEU A 23 5.12 -18.83 0.24
C LEU A 23 6.00 -18.96 1.48
N ASN A 24 5.60 -19.78 2.45
CA ASN A 24 6.35 -19.95 3.69
C ASN A 24 7.74 -20.52 3.41
N SER A 25 7.82 -21.57 2.60
CA SER A 25 9.09 -22.19 2.21
C SER A 25 10.01 -21.22 1.46
N LEU A 26 9.47 -20.40 0.54
CA LEU A 26 10.21 -19.36 -0.18
C LEU A 26 10.73 -18.24 0.73
N LEU A 27 9.95 -17.86 1.76
CA LEU A 27 10.36 -16.81 2.68
C LEU A 27 11.42 -17.29 3.68
N ASP A 28 11.40 -18.56 4.06
CA ASP A 28 12.35 -19.16 5.00
C ASP A 28 13.70 -19.50 4.38
N SER A 29 13.79 -19.69 3.05
CA SER A 29 15.05 -19.92 2.33
C SER A 29 15.98 -18.70 2.23
N ALA A 30 15.89 -17.76 3.18
CA ALA A 30 16.51 -16.43 3.10
C ALA A 30 18.04 -16.42 3.15
N SER A 31 18.62 -17.49 3.70
CA SER A 31 20.07 -17.74 3.75
C SER A 31 20.72 -17.74 2.36
N GLU A 32 20.03 -18.29 1.36
CA GLU A 32 20.60 -18.55 0.02
C GLU A 32 20.38 -17.41 -0.97
N MET A 33 19.68 -16.34 -0.57
CA MET A 33 19.34 -15.25 -1.47
C MET A 33 20.47 -14.22 -1.59
N LEU A 34 20.57 -13.66 -2.81
CA LEU A 34 21.41 -12.51 -3.10
C LEU A 34 21.06 -11.32 -2.19
N GLU A 35 22.08 -10.57 -1.73
CA GLU A 35 21.92 -9.38 -0.89
C GLU A 35 20.84 -8.40 -1.38
N GLN A 36 20.73 -8.24 -2.70
CA GLN A 36 19.75 -7.36 -3.34
C GLN A 36 18.29 -7.73 -3.03
N ILE A 37 18.01 -9.00 -2.73
CA ILE A 37 16.67 -9.54 -2.48
C ILE A 37 16.37 -9.67 -0.99
N LYS A 38 17.40 -9.75 -0.13
CA LYS A 38 17.24 -9.88 1.33
C LYS A 38 16.35 -8.78 1.91
N LYS A 39 16.48 -7.55 1.43
CA LYS A 39 15.61 -6.42 1.85
C LYS A 39 14.15 -6.64 1.47
N ALA A 40 13.88 -7.12 0.25
CA ALA A 40 12.53 -7.40 -0.22
C ALA A 40 11.91 -8.57 0.56
N ASN A 41 12.65 -9.67 0.78
CA ASN A 41 12.17 -10.79 1.58
C ASN A 41 11.89 -10.38 3.03
N ARG A 42 12.74 -9.54 3.66
CA ARG A 42 12.46 -9.01 5.00
C ARG A 42 11.12 -8.24 5.04
N MET A 43 10.81 -7.47 4.00
CA MET A 43 9.52 -6.80 3.87
C MET A 43 8.37 -7.81 3.72
N LEU A 44 8.52 -8.82 2.85
CA LEU A 44 7.52 -9.85 2.63
C LEU A 44 7.24 -10.67 3.91
N ARG A 45 8.29 -11.06 4.65
CA ARG A 45 8.17 -11.72 5.96
C ARG A 45 7.46 -10.85 6.99
N LYS A 46 7.78 -9.55 7.03
CA LYS A 46 7.11 -8.60 7.92
C LYS A 46 5.59 -8.54 7.65
N HIS A 47 5.18 -8.65 6.39
CA HIS A 47 3.79 -8.53 5.94
C HIS A 47 3.17 -9.87 5.50
N GLN A 48 3.72 -11.00 5.96
CA GLN A 48 3.34 -12.34 5.50
C GLN A 48 1.89 -12.66 5.85
N ALA A 49 1.44 -12.29 7.04
CA ALA A 49 0.07 -12.52 7.49
C ALA A 49 -0.93 -11.78 6.60
N GLU A 50 -0.63 -10.53 6.23
CA GLU A 50 -1.45 -9.71 5.34
C GLU A 50 -1.48 -10.28 3.92
N ILE A 51 -0.35 -10.79 3.42
CA ILE A 51 -0.29 -11.44 2.10
C ILE A 51 -1.17 -12.70 2.09
N ILE A 52 -1.04 -13.57 3.09
CA ILE A 52 -1.87 -14.78 3.23
C ILE A 52 -3.34 -14.41 3.36
N ASN A 53 -3.66 -13.34 4.09
CA ASN A 53 -5.03 -12.88 4.21
C ASN A 53 -5.57 -12.39 2.86
N SER A 54 -4.74 -11.75 2.03
CA SER A 54 -5.14 -11.28 0.70
C SER A 54 -5.58 -12.43 -0.23
N PHE A 55 -5.00 -13.64 -0.07
CA PHE A 55 -5.40 -14.84 -0.83
C PHE A 55 -6.84 -15.27 -0.53
N LYS A 56 -7.34 -14.99 0.68
CA LYS A 56 -8.69 -15.36 1.11
C LYS A 56 -9.74 -14.32 0.73
N THR A 57 -9.31 -13.11 0.39
CA THR A 57 -10.22 -11.99 0.12
C THR A 57 -10.45 -11.80 -1.37
N SER A 58 -11.70 -11.51 -1.76
CA SER A 58 -12.06 -11.15 -3.13
C SER A 58 -11.89 -9.64 -3.42
N PHE A 59 -11.22 -8.89 -2.53
CA PHE A 59 -11.03 -7.46 -2.71
C PHE A 59 -10.00 -7.19 -3.80
N SER A 60 -10.38 -6.36 -4.78
CA SER A 60 -9.44 -5.89 -5.79
C SER A 60 -8.70 -4.63 -5.32
N ASN A 61 -7.48 -4.43 -5.82
CA ASN A 61 -6.74 -3.19 -5.61
C ASN A 61 -7.29 -2.00 -6.43
N GLY A 62 -8.29 -2.22 -7.30
CA GLY A 62 -8.82 -1.23 -8.23
C GLY A 62 -9.24 0.10 -7.59
N PRO A 63 -10.02 0.12 -6.50
CA PRO A 63 -10.39 1.37 -5.82
C PRO A 63 -9.18 2.14 -5.26
N VAL A 64 -8.18 1.44 -4.72
CA VAL A 64 -6.96 2.04 -4.17
C VAL A 64 -6.10 2.61 -5.30
N GLU A 65 -5.91 1.85 -6.37
CA GLU A 65 -5.17 2.27 -7.57
C GLU A 65 -5.81 3.48 -8.24
N GLY A 66 -7.14 3.46 -8.42
CA GLY A 66 -7.90 4.58 -8.97
C GLY A 66 -7.75 5.85 -8.16
N THR A 67 -7.82 5.73 -6.82
CA THR A 67 -7.60 6.85 -5.90
C THR A 67 -6.18 7.40 -6.02
N ASN A 68 -5.17 6.52 -5.99
CA ASN A 68 -3.76 6.91 -6.14
C ASN A 68 -3.48 7.58 -7.48
N ASN A 69 -4.09 7.09 -8.57
CA ASN A 69 -3.96 7.71 -9.89
C ASN A 69 -4.57 9.11 -9.92
N LYS A 70 -5.77 9.30 -9.33
CA LYS A 70 -6.42 10.62 -9.23
C LYS A 70 -5.54 11.62 -8.46
N ILE A 71 -4.96 11.20 -7.34
CA ILE A 71 -4.04 12.03 -6.54
C ILE A 71 -2.80 12.40 -7.36
N LYS A 72 -2.20 11.44 -8.10
CA LYS A 72 -1.06 11.70 -8.99
C LYS A 72 -1.42 12.71 -10.09
N VAL A 73 -2.60 12.60 -10.69
CA VAL A 73 -3.10 13.58 -11.68
C VAL A 73 -3.22 14.97 -11.05
N ILE A 74 -3.85 15.08 -9.88
CA ILE A 74 -3.99 16.36 -9.15
C ILE A 74 -2.62 16.99 -8.92
N LYS A 75 -1.66 16.21 -8.39
CA LYS A 75 -0.29 16.68 -8.14
C LYS A 75 0.38 17.21 -9.42
N ARG A 76 0.26 16.48 -10.54
CA ARG A 76 0.88 16.86 -11.82
C ARG A 76 0.24 18.11 -12.42
N THR A 77 -1.09 18.23 -12.37
CA THR A 77 -1.81 19.39 -12.95
C THR A 77 -1.59 20.70 -12.19
N ALA A 78 -1.17 20.62 -10.92
CA ALA A 78 -0.98 21.79 -10.07
C ALA A 78 0.46 22.33 -10.08
N TYR A 79 1.37 21.72 -10.85
CA TYR A 79 2.81 22.07 -10.85
C TYR A 79 3.43 22.12 -9.45
N GLU A 80 2.97 21.20 -8.59
CA GLU A 80 3.29 21.13 -7.16
C GLU A 80 2.60 22.22 -6.31
N PHE A 81 2.09 21.79 -5.15
CA PHE A 81 1.47 22.69 -4.19
C PHE A 81 2.53 23.22 -3.23
N ARG A 82 2.56 24.54 -3.05
CA ARG A 82 3.42 25.20 -2.04
C ARG A 82 2.98 24.92 -0.60
N ASN A 83 1.71 24.56 -0.39
CA ASN A 83 1.10 24.28 0.91
C ASN A 83 0.39 22.93 0.86
N PHE A 84 0.75 22.03 1.79
CA PHE A 84 0.14 20.70 1.91
C PHE A 84 -1.36 20.76 2.22
N GLU A 85 -1.83 21.72 3.01
CA GLU A 85 -3.26 21.87 3.29
C GLU A 85 -4.07 22.17 2.03
N ASN A 86 -3.52 23.00 1.14
CA ASN A 86 -4.17 23.27 -0.15
C ASN A 86 -4.20 22.02 -1.04
N PHE A 87 -3.15 21.20 -1.00
CA PHE A 87 -3.12 19.92 -1.71
C PHE A 87 -4.17 18.95 -1.14
N ARG A 88 -4.24 18.84 0.19
CA ARG A 88 -5.18 17.99 0.91
C ARG A 88 -6.62 18.40 0.64
N LEU A 89 -6.94 19.69 0.72
CA LEU A 89 -8.26 20.23 0.36
C LEU A 89 -8.62 19.90 -1.09
N ARG A 90 -7.69 20.06 -2.03
CA ARG A 90 -7.92 19.72 -3.44
C ARG A 90 -8.22 18.23 -3.64
N ILE A 91 -7.52 17.35 -2.92
CA ILE A 91 -7.79 15.90 -2.94
C ILE A 91 -9.21 15.62 -2.43
N LEU A 92 -9.59 16.18 -1.28
CA LEU A 92 -10.90 15.97 -0.67
C LEU A 92 -12.04 16.43 -1.57
N ILE A 93 -11.89 17.60 -2.19
CA ILE A 93 -12.85 18.16 -3.15
C ILE A 93 -12.87 17.35 -4.46
N SER A 94 -11.76 16.74 -4.87
CA SER A 94 -11.75 15.89 -6.07
C SER A 94 -12.31 14.49 -5.81
N LEU A 95 -12.31 14.02 -4.56
CA LEU A 95 -12.77 12.70 -4.13
C LEU A 95 -14.04 12.80 -3.28
N LYS A 96 -14.98 13.70 -3.63
CA LYS A 96 -16.18 14.02 -2.82
C LYS A 96 -16.99 12.81 -2.33
N ASN A 97 -17.09 11.77 -3.16
CA ASN A 97 -17.85 10.55 -2.84
C ASN A 97 -17.01 9.47 -2.12
N SER A 98 -15.73 9.75 -1.84
CA SER A 98 -14.91 8.84 -1.06
C SER A 98 -15.33 8.88 0.41
N TYR A 99 -15.20 7.74 1.09
CA TYR A 99 -15.43 7.63 2.53
C TYR A 99 -14.68 8.71 3.33
N ILE A 100 -13.46 9.04 2.91
CA ILE A 100 -12.60 10.05 3.54
C ILE A 100 -13.25 11.44 3.44
N SER A 101 -13.69 11.83 2.25
CA SER A 101 -14.31 13.14 2.04
C SER A 101 -15.68 13.26 2.72
N LEU A 102 -16.48 12.19 2.74
CA LEU A 102 -17.80 12.18 3.39
C LEU A 102 -17.69 12.29 4.92
N ASN A 103 -16.68 11.68 5.52
CA ASN A 103 -16.46 11.68 6.97
C ASN A 103 -15.47 12.76 7.43
N TYR A 104 -15.08 13.69 6.56
CA TYR A 104 -14.04 14.67 6.84
C TYR A 104 -14.32 15.53 8.09
N HIS A 105 -15.58 15.92 8.28
CA HIS A 105 -16.02 16.69 9.46
C HIS A 105 -15.87 15.92 10.78
N TYR A 106 -16.07 14.60 10.76
CA TYR A 106 -15.86 13.75 11.93
C TYR A 106 -14.38 13.74 12.34
N TYR A 107 -13.48 13.63 11.36
CA TYR A 107 -12.04 13.64 11.63
C TYR A 107 -11.58 14.97 12.24
N ILE A 108 -12.08 16.11 11.76
CA ILE A 108 -11.76 17.43 12.35
C ILE A 108 -12.19 17.49 13.82
N LYS A 109 -13.44 17.13 14.12
CA LYS A 109 -13.97 17.16 15.49
C LYS A 109 -13.17 16.26 16.43
N LYS A 110 -12.81 15.06 15.96
CA LYS A 110 -12.02 14.11 16.74
C LYS A 110 -10.62 14.66 17.06
N THR A 111 -9.96 15.28 16.09
CA THR A 111 -8.62 15.88 16.27
C THR A 111 -8.64 17.02 17.28
N ILE A 112 -9.61 17.93 17.17
CA ILE A 112 -9.78 19.05 18.11
C ILE A 112 -9.99 18.52 19.54
N HIS A 113 -10.86 17.53 19.71
CA HIS A 113 -11.14 16.96 21.03
C HIS A 113 -9.96 16.21 21.65
N SER A 114 -9.09 15.60 20.82
CA SER A 114 -7.86 14.98 21.31
C SER A 114 -6.77 15.99 21.67
N GLU A 115 -6.72 17.14 21.01
CA GLU A 115 -5.76 18.21 21.34
C GLU A 115 -6.17 18.95 22.61
N GLU A 116 -7.47 19.16 22.84
CA GLU A 116 -8.03 19.74 24.07
C GLU A 116 -7.83 18.85 25.32
N GLN A 117 -7.62 17.55 25.16
CA GLN A 117 -7.36 16.62 26.27
C GLN A 117 -5.87 16.49 26.63
N ILE A 118 -4.98 17.02 25.78
CA ILE A 118 -3.51 16.93 25.94
C ILE A 118 -2.91 18.30 26.35
N ALA A 119 -3.66 19.39 26.15
CA ALA A 119 -3.33 20.74 26.62
C ALA A 119 -3.81 20.98 28.06
#